data_AF-A0A6G4V3T3-F1
#
_entry.id   AF-A0A6G4V3T3-F1
#
_cell.length_a   1.000
_cell.length_b   1.000
_cell.length_c   1.000
_cell.angle_alpha   90.00
_cell.angle_beta   90.00
_cell.angle_gamma   90.00
#
_symmetry.space_group_name_H-M   'P 1'
#
loop_
_entity.id
_entity.type
_entity.pdbx_description
1 polymer ?
#
loop_
_entity_poly.entity_id
_entity_poly.type
_entity_poly.pdbx_seq_one_letter_code
_entity_poly.pdbx_strand_id
1 'polypeptide(L)'
;MRRGRGRWWHRRCGGGGGRTLLIERSSALGGAATLRNVLGYCGLFTCDGRSKKAVGGVADRALARLSELGGVSRYGVVAGQWTVPLFDPEALKRAMDDLVAQAGAEVVLGAAVIGAQRDDDQVRTVEYVDFGGHHHTATADA
;
A
#
# COMPACT_ATOMS: atom_id res chain seq x y z
N MET A 1 -32.45 0.37 -18.73
CA MET A 1 -31.01 0.64 -18.67
C MET A 1 -30.77 1.90 -17.83
N ARG A 2 -30.60 1.73 -16.51
CA ARG A 2 -30.46 2.84 -15.55
C ARG A 2 -28.99 2.96 -15.16
N ARG A 3 -28.33 4.06 -15.57
CA ARG A 3 -26.99 4.44 -15.11
C ARG A 3 -27.08 4.82 -13.62
N GLY A 4 -26.71 3.90 -12.73
CA GLY A 4 -26.64 4.16 -11.30
C GLY A 4 -25.49 5.12 -11.02
N ARG A 5 -25.81 6.36 -10.63
CA ARG A 5 -24.85 7.34 -10.14
C ARG A 5 -24.25 6.80 -8.84
N GLY A 6 -22.94 6.58 -8.84
CA GLY A 6 -22.17 6.06 -7.71
C GLY A 6 -22.29 6.96 -6.47
N ARG A 7 -22.67 6.35 -5.34
CA ARG A 7 -22.52 6.91 -4.01
C ARG A 7 -21.35 6.18 -3.34
N TRP A 8 -20.15 6.72 -3.48
CA TRP A 8 -18.92 6.18 -2.92
C TRP A 8 -18.15 7.31 -2.22
N TRP A 9 -18.68 7.89 -1.13
CA TRP A 9 -18.07 9.09 -0.53
C TRP A 9 -18.39 9.23 0.97
N HIS A 10 -17.76 8.44 1.85
CA HIS A 10 -17.99 8.60 3.29
C HIS A 10 -16.74 8.78 4.17
N ARG A 11 -15.50 8.62 3.67
CA ARG A 11 -14.32 8.77 4.54
C ARG A 11 -13.21 9.59 3.90
N ARG A 12 -12.62 10.49 4.71
CA ARG A 12 -11.41 11.25 4.41
C ARG A 12 -10.22 10.49 4.98
N CYS A 13 -9.06 10.63 4.36
CA CYS A 13 -7.85 9.98 4.84
C CYS A 13 -7.12 10.79 5.92
N GLY A 14 -6.51 10.09 6.86
CA GLY A 14 -5.78 10.67 7.98
C GLY A 14 -4.44 11.30 7.56
N GLY A 15 -4.24 12.57 7.93
CA GLY A 15 -2.96 13.30 7.78
C GLY A 15 -3.00 14.48 6.80
N GLY A 16 -3.85 14.43 5.77
CA GLY A 16 -3.91 15.48 4.72
C GLY A 16 -5.32 15.96 4.36
N GLY A 17 -6.38 15.46 5.02
CA GLY A 17 -7.77 15.88 4.79
C GLY A 17 -8.38 15.45 3.44
N GLY A 18 -7.55 15.04 2.48
CA GLY A 18 -7.97 14.52 1.17
C GLY A 18 -8.64 13.14 1.27
N ARG A 19 -9.46 12.83 0.27
CA ARG A 19 -9.99 11.47 0.05
C ARG A 19 -8.99 10.72 -0.84
N THR A 20 -8.64 9.49 -0.47
CA THR A 20 -7.66 8.68 -1.21
C THR A 20 -8.29 7.38 -1.68
N LEU A 21 -8.11 7.08 -2.96
CA LEU A 21 -8.40 5.80 -3.58
C LEU A 21 -7.07 5.12 -3.93
N LEU A 22 -6.88 3.89 -3.46
CA LEU A 22 -5.75 3.03 -3.79
C LEU A 22 -6.21 1.93 -4.74
N ILE A 23 -5.65 1.91 -5.94
CA ILE A 23 -5.95 0.91 -6.97
C ILE A 23 -4.74 -0.01 -7.10
N GLU A 24 -4.93 -1.30 -6.83
CA GLU A 24 -3.90 -2.33 -6.93
C GLU A 24 -4.33 -3.39 -7.96
N ARG A 25 -3.41 -3.68 -8.88
CA ARG A 25 -3.63 -4.66 -9.95
C ARG A 25 -3.79 -6.07 -9.43
N SER A 26 -3.15 -6.35 -8.30
CA SER A 26 -3.05 -7.68 -7.72
C SER A 26 -4.15 -7.93 -6.69
N SER A 27 -4.25 -9.16 -6.21
CA SER A 27 -5.24 -9.57 -5.21
C SER A 27 -4.91 -9.17 -3.77
N ALA A 28 -3.76 -8.52 -3.54
CA ALA A 28 -3.34 -8.06 -2.21
C ALA A 28 -2.36 -6.89 -2.31
N LEU A 29 -2.30 -6.09 -1.25
CA LEU A 29 -1.32 -5.02 -1.07
C LEU A 29 0.09 -5.57 -0.77
N GLY A 30 1.11 -4.73 -0.90
CA GLY A 30 2.50 -5.06 -0.55
C GLY A 30 3.37 -5.54 -1.73
N GLY A 31 2.80 -5.66 -2.93
CA GLY A 31 3.55 -5.93 -4.16
C GLY A 31 4.38 -7.22 -4.10
N ALA A 32 5.66 -7.14 -4.44
CA ALA A 32 6.54 -8.31 -4.48
C ALA A 32 6.73 -8.97 -3.09
N ALA A 33 6.61 -8.19 -2.01
CA ALA A 33 6.79 -8.70 -0.65
C ALA A 33 5.70 -9.69 -0.23
N THR A 34 4.48 -9.53 -0.75
CA THR A 34 3.32 -10.39 -0.44
C THR A 34 3.01 -11.41 -1.54
N LEU A 35 3.33 -11.09 -2.80
CA LEU A 35 2.91 -11.90 -3.95
C LEU A 35 4.04 -12.66 -4.64
N ARG A 36 5.30 -12.33 -4.33
CA ARG A 36 6.48 -12.92 -4.97
C ARG A 36 7.51 -13.44 -3.97
N ASN A 37 7.12 -13.55 -2.70
CA ASN A 37 7.98 -14.02 -1.61
C ASN A 37 9.31 -13.26 -1.52
N VAL A 38 9.29 -11.94 -1.75
CA VAL A 38 10.42 -11.06 -1.41
C VAL A 38 10.30 -10.72 0.07
N LEU A 39 10.67 -11.67 0.92
CA LEU A 39 10.33 -11.71 2.35
C LEU A 39 11.18 -10.78 3.25
N GLY A 40 11.90 -9.81 2.67
CA GLY A 40 12.79 -8.94 3.41
C GLY A 40 12.71 -7.49 2.94
N TYR A 41 12.60 -6.56 3.88
CA TYR A 41 12.69 -5.13 3.60
C TYR A 41 14.12 -4.65 3.83
N CYS A 42 14.91 -4.70 2.76
CA CYS A 42 16.27 -4.18 2.75
C CYS A 42 16.28 -2.64 2.86
N GLY A 43 17.34 -2.08 3.45
CA GLY A 43 17.55 -0.63 3.52
C GLY A 43 16.82 0.09 4.65
N LEU A 44 16.04 -0.61 5.48
CA LEU A 44 15.48 -0.01 6.70
C LEU A 44 16.57 0.33 7.74
N PHE A 45 17.71 -0.35 7.66
CA PHE A 45 18.89 -0.14 8.51
C PHE A 45 20.12 0.13 7.64
N THR A 46 21.10 0.84 8.21
CA THR A 46 22.40 1.12 7.59
C THR A 46 23.22 -0.16 7.44
N CYS A 47 24.08 -0.14 6.42
CA CYS A 47 24.99 -1.23 6.06
C CYS A 47 26.35 -1.08 6.78
N ASP A 48 26.32 -0.91 8.09
CA ASP A 48 27.52 -0.85 8.94
C ASP A 48 27.43 -1.88 10.05
N GLY A 49 28.57 -2.30 10.62
CA GLY A 49 28.62 -3.35 11.65
C GLY A 49 27.88 -3.01 12.96
N ARG A 50 27.21 -1.85 13.05
CA ARG A 50 26.41 -1.40 14.19
C ARG A 50 24.93 -1.16 13.84
N SER A 51 24.52 -1.39 12.58
CA SER A 51 23.16 -1.29 12.05
C SER A 51 22.27 -0.25 12.73
N LYS A 52 22.29 0.98 12.23
CA LYS A 52 21.41 2.06 12.68
C LYS A 52 20.16 2.11 11.81
N LYS A 53 19.01 2.41 12.42
CA LYS A 53 17.77 2.62 11.66
C LYS A 53 17.91 3.83 10.72
N ALA A 54 17.64 3.60 9.44
CA ALA A 54 17.74 4.62 8.39
C ALA A 54 16.36 5.12 7.92
N VAL A 55 15.35 4.25 7.94
CA VAL A 55 13.98 4.56 7.48
C VAL A 55 12.99 4.39 8.64
N GLY A 56 12.07 5.35 8.79
CA GLY A 56 10.99 5.28 9.79
C GLY A 56 9.60 5.54 9.19
N GLY A 57 8.66 5.99 10.01
CA GLY A 57 7.35 6.43 9.56
C GLY A 57 6.42 5.27 9.19
N VAL A 58 6.01 5.14 7.93
CA VAL A 58 5.12 4.04 7.49
C VAL A 58 5.80 2.67 7.69
N ALA A 59 7.10 2.58 7.46
CA ALA A 59 7.86 1.34 7.69
C ALA A 59 7.77 0.88 9.14
N ASP A 60 7.83 1.81 10.10
CA ASP A 60 7.70 1.50 11.53
C ASP A 60 6.31 0.97 11.87
N ARG A 61 5.28 1.62 11.32
CA ARG A 61 3.89 1.20 11.52
C ARG A 61 3.64 -0.19 10.95
N ALA A 62 4.22 -0.51 9.79
CA ALA A 62 4.14 -1.84 9.19
C ALA A 62 4.88 -2.88 10.03
N LEU A 63 6.11 -2.60 10.47
CA LEU A 63 6.88 -3.52 11.32
C LEU A 63 6.25 -3.73 12.69
N ALA A 64 5.69 -2.68 13.30
CA ALA A 64 4.95 -2.78 14.56
C ALA A 64 3.73 -3.68 14.40
N ARG A 65 2.92 -3.46 13.35
CA ARG A 65 1.74 -4.27 13.09
C ARG A 65 2.10 -5.74 12.79
N LEU A 66 3.15 -5.97 12.02
CA LEU A 66 3.70 -7.31 11.80
C LEU A 66 4.15 -7.98 13.11
N SER A 67 4.80 -7.23 14.00
CA SER A 67 5.20 -7.72 15.32
C SER A 67 4.00 -8.13 16.18
N GLU A 68 2.92 -7.35 16.16
CA GLU A 68 1.68 -7.69 16.86
C GLU A 68 1.03 -8.96 16.30
N LEU A 69 1.13 -9.18 14.98
CA LEU A 69 0.63 -10.37 14.30
C LEU A 69 1.55 -11.59 14.44
N GLY A 70 2.71 -11.45 15.10
CA GLY A 70 3.72 -12.50 15.18
C GLY A 70 4.38 -12.82 13.84
N GLY A 71 4.22 -11.95 12.84
CA GLY A 71 4.63 -12.15 11.44
C GLY A 71 5.97 -11.53 11.08
N VAL A 72 6.78 -11.10 12.05
CA VAL A 72 8.15 -10.61 11.80
C VAL A 72 9.13 -11.30 12.74
N SER A 73 10.22 -11.79 12.16
CA SER A 73 11.34 -12.39 12.89
C SER A 73 12.16 -11.31 13.61
N ARG A 74 12.97 -11.72 14.62
CA ARG A 74 14.08 -10.87 15.07
C ARG A 74 14.98 -10.59 13.88
N TYR A 75 15.29 -9.31 13.64
CA TYR A 75 16.04 -8.85 12.47
C TYR A 75 17.22 -9.77 12.14
N GLY A 76 17.19 -10.40 10.96
CA GLY A 76 18.27 -11.25 10.50
C GLY A 76 19.45 -10.41 10.07
N VAL A 77 20.67 -10.84 10.40
CA VAL A 77 21.89 -10.27 9.80
C VAL A 77 22.18 -11.06 8.52
N VAL A 78 21.87 -10.48 7.37
CA VAL A 78 22.19 -11.04 6.06
C VAL A 78 23.63 -10.67 5.71
N ALA A 79 24.40 -11.66 5.20
CA ALA A 79 25.79 -11.50 4.78
C ALA A 79 26.72 -10.80 5.81
N GLY A 80 26.43 -10.93 7.11
CA GLY A 80 27.24 -10.37 8.20
C GLY A 80 27.19 -8.84 8.36
N GLN A 81 26.42 -8.12 7.53
CA GLN A 81 26.45 -6.65 7.45
C GLN A 81 25.06 -5.99 7.37
N TRP A 82 24.02 -6.75 7.04
CA TRP A 82 22.71 -6.19 6.71
C TRP A 82 21.68 -6.63 7.73
N THR A 83 21.18 -5.69 8.53
CA THR A 83 20.02 -5.94 9.38
C THR A 83 18.76 -5.85 8.53
N VAL A 84 18.13 -6.99 8.26
CA VAL A 84 16.93 -7.09 7.43
C VAL A 84 15.83 -7.77 8.24
N PRO A 85 14.67 -7.12 8.45
CA PRO A 85 13.51 -7.80 8.99
C PRO A 85 12.98 -8.79 7.95
N LEU A 86 12.90 -10.07 8.34
CA LEU A 86 12.18 -11.07 7.57
C LEU A 86 10.77 -11.21 8.12
N PHE A 87 9.79 -11.30 7.23
CA PHE A 87 8.38 -11.32 7.59
C PHE A 87 7.62 -12.44 6.89
N ASP A 88 6.53 -12.87 7.52
CA ASP A 88 5.52 -13.73 6.94
C ASP A 88 4.70 -12.94 5.91
N PRO A 89 4.57 -13.42 4.67
CA PRO A 89 3.89 -12.69 3.61
C PRO A 89 2.37 -12.56 3.85
N GLU A 90 1.72 -13.52 4.53
CA GLU A 90 0.29 -13.46 4.85
C GLU A 90 0.03 -12.45 5.97
N ALA A 91 0.89 -12.43 7.00
CA ALA A 91 0.85 -11.41 8.05
C ALA A 91 1.09 -10.02 7.46
N LEU A 92 1.96 -9.88 6.46
CA LEU A 92 2.18 -8.61 5.77
C LEU A 92 0.95 -8.14 5.00
N LYS A 93 0.23 -9.03 4.28
CA LYS A 93 -1.04 -8.66 3.64
C LYS A 93 -2.00 -8.05 4.66
N ARG A 94 -2.18 -8.74 5.79
CA ARG A 94 -3.05 -8.26 6.86
C ARG A 94 -2.58 -6.94 7.46
N ALA A 95 -1.28 -6.78 7.70
CA ALA A 95 -0.72 -5.53 8.23
C ALA A 95 -0.97 -4.36 7.27
N MET A 96 -0.81 -4.57 5.95
CA MET A 96 -1.08 -3.54 4.95
C MET A 96 -2.56 -3.17 4.87
N ASP A 97 -3.45 -4.16 4.91
CA ASP A 97 -4.90 -3.92 4.94
C ASP A 97 -5.30 -3.07 6.16
N ASP A 98 -4.80 -3.43 7.34
CA ASP A 98 -5.08 -2.70 8.58
C ASP A 98 -4.56 -1.26 8.51
N LEU A 99 -3.34 -1.04 7.98
CA LEU A 99 -2.76 0.30 7.85
C LEU A 99 -3.52 1.20 6.88
N VAL A 100 -3.94 0.66 5.73
CA VAL A 100 -4.69 1.42 4.73
C VAL A 100 -6.10 1.70 5.21
N ALA A 101 -6.74 0.75 5.90
CA ALA A 101 -8.04 0.95 6.53
C ALA A 101 -7.98 2.03 7.63
N GLN A 102 -6.96 2.01 8.49
CA GLN A 102 -6.71 3.04 9.49
C GLN A 102 -6.43 4.41 8.88
N ALA A 103 -5.73 4.44 7.73
CA ALA A 103 -5.52 5.66 6.98
C ALA A 103 -6.81 6.20 6.35
N GLY A 104 -7.90 5.43 6.32
CA GLY A 104 -9.18 5.81 5.76
C GLY A 104 -9.21 5.84 4.24
N ALA A 105 -8.26 5.17 3.57
CA ALA A 105 -8.23 5.08 2.12
C ALA A 105 -9.16 3.97 1.61
N GLU A 106 -9.83 4.24 0.50
CA GLU A 106 -10.63 3.25 -0.21
C GLU A 106 -9.70 2.40 -1.08
N VAL A 107 -9.93 1.09 -1.16
CA VAL A 107 -9.04 0.15 -1.86
C VAL A 107 -9.82 -0.65 -2.88
N VAL A 108 -9.28 -0.72 -4.10
CA VAL A 108 -9.75 -1.61 -5.16
C VAL A 108 -8.61 -2.56 -5.53
N LEU A 109 -8.79 -3.85 -5.25
CA LEU A 109 -7.85 -4.92 -5.60
C LEU A 109 -8.26 -5.55 -6.93
N GLY A 110 -7.32 -6.20 -7.62
CA GLY A 110 -7.58 -6.84 -8.91
C GLY A 110 -7.93 -5.86 -10.02
N ALA A 111 -7.48 -4.59 -9.90
CA ALA A 111 -7.88 -3.50 -10.77
C ALA A 111 -6.67 -2.81 -11.38
N ALA A 112 -6.72 -2.55 -12.69
CA ALA A 112 -5.64 -1.88 -13.42
C ALA A 112 -6.11 -0.51 -13.90
N VAL A 113 -5.36 0.54 -13.58
CA VAL A 113 -5.51 1.84 -14.25
C VAL A 113 -5.15 1.67 -15.73
N ILE A 114 -6.05 2.10 -16.61
CA ILE A 114 -5.93 1.97 -18.08
C ILE A 114 -5.95 3.32 -18.80
N GLY A 115 -6.28 4.41 -18.11
CA GLY A 115 -6.32 5.74 -18.69
C GLY A 115 -6.35 6.84 -17.64
N ALA A 116 -6.09 8.07 -18.09
CA ALA A 116 -6.26 9.27 -17.29
C ALA A 116 -6.66 10.43 -18.20
N GLN A 117 -7.46 11.36 -17.68
CA GLN A 117 -7.73 12.64 -18.34
C GLN A 117 -6.98 13.74 -17.62
N ARG A 118 -6.41 14.66 -18.39
CA ARG A 118 -5.65 15.80 -17.91
C ARG A 118 -6.32 17.10 -18.36
N ASP A 119 -6.22 18.11 -17.53
CA ASP A 119 -6.57 19.49 -17.82
C ASP A 119 -5.31 20.33 -17.51
N ASP A 120 -4.72 20.92 -18.55
CA ASP A 120 -3.37 21.48 -18.55
C ASP A 120 -2.35 20.57 -17.88
N ASP A 121 -1.85 21.00 -16.70
CA ASP A 121 -0.84 20.28 -15.94
C ASP A 121 -1.41 19.32 -14.87
N GLN A 122 -2.73 19.28 -14.70
CA GLN A 122 -3.40 18.55 -13.63
C GLN A 122 -4.14 17.31 -14.13
N VAL A 123 -3.87 16.16 -13.50
CA VAL A 123 -4.68 14.95 -13.72
C VAL A 123 -6.04 15.17 -13.08
N ARG A 124 -7.09 15.14 -13.90
CA ARG A 124 -8.48 15.33 -13.45
C ARG A 124 -9.18 14.03 -13.18
N THR A 125 -8.94 12.98 -13.95
CA THR A 125 -9.61 11.69 -13.75
C THR A 125 -8.68 10.53 -14.06
N VAL A 126 -8.96 9.38 -13.48
CA VAL A 126 -8.36 8.10 -13.86
C VAL A 126 -9.46 7.10 -14.24
N GLU A 127 -9.16 6.26 -15.23
CA GLU A 127 -9.98 5.12 -15.63
C GLU A 127 -9.27 3.84 -15.20
N TYR A 128 -10.01 2.92 -14.58
CA TYR A 128 -9.50 1.60 -14.26
C TYR A 128 -10.47 0.51 -14.69
N VAL A 129 -9.95 -0.69 -14.88
CA VAL A 129 -10.71 -1.90 -15.17
C VAL A 129 -10.51 -2.90 -14.04
N ASP A 130 -11.59 -3.51 -13.59
CA ASP A 130 -11.58 -4.66 -12.68
C ASP A 130 -12.46 -5.79 -13.23
N PHE A 131 -12.72 -6.83 -12.44
CA PHE A 131 -13.58 -7.94 -12.86
C PHE A 131 -15.02 -7.51 -13.22
N GLY A 132 -15.50 -6.40 -12.66
CA GLY A 132 -16.80 -5.79 -12.96
C GLY A 132 -16.82 -4.96 -14.25
N GLY A 133 -15.68 -4.75 -14.90
CA GLY A 133 -15.56 -4.03 -16.16
C GLY A 133 -14.88 -2.66 -16.01
N HIS A 134 -15.26 -1.72 -16.88
CA HIS A 134 -14.68 -0.38 -16.93
C HIS A 134 -15.30 0.55 -15.90
N HIS A 135 -14.44 1.27 -15.17
CA HIS A 135 -14.83 2.27 -14.17
C HIS A 135 -14.11 3.58 -14.43
N HIS A 136 -14.89 4.67 -14.43
CA HIS A 136 -14.37 6.03 -14.43
C HIS A 136 -14.50 6.58 -13.02
N THR A 137 -13.40 6.61 -12.25
CA THR A 137 -13.44 7.15 -10.89
C THR A 137 -12.12 7.79 -10.49
N ALA A 138 -12.24 9.05 -10.06
CA ALA A 138 -11.47 9.79 -9.05
C ALA A 138 -11.01 11.14 -9.61
N THR A 139 -11.75 12.20 -9.27
CA THR A 139 -11.31 13.58 -9.41
C THR A 139 -10.58 14.01 -8.15
N ALA A 140 -9.30 14.37 -8.29
CA ALA A 140 -8.64 15.18 -7.28
C ALA A 140 -9.07 16.63 -7.55
N ASP A 141 -10.12 17.08 -6.85
CA ASP A 141 -10.41 18.50 -6.79
C ASP A 141 -9.34 19.15 -5.89
N ALA A 142 -8.75 20.26 -6.37
CA ALA A 142 -7.75 21.04 -5.64
C ALA A 142 -8.34 21.69 -4.38
#